data_AF-A0A937QMK8-F1
#
_entry.id   AF-A0A937QMK8-F1
#
_cell.length_a   1.000
_cell.length_b   1.000
_cell.length_c   1.000
_cell.angle_alpha   90.00
_cell.angle_beta   90.00
_cell.angle_gamma   90.00
#
_symmetry.space_group_name_H-M   'P 1'
#
loop_
_entity.id
_entity.type
_entity.pdbx_description
1 polymer ?
#
loop_
_entity_poly.entity_id
_entity_poly.type
_entity_poly.pdbx_seq_one_letter_code
_entity_poly.pdbx_strand_id
1 'polypeptide(L)'
;MRKSRIILIIVCSLFLVCIRADAGDAKHKVENTNRIKPYARNPRYWQYNGKPVLLLGGTDDDNLFQWEAERLAAQLDLLVSVGGNYVRNTMSDRDKGNVYAFARVGDRYDLDTWNKEYCQRLKSFLRLAADRDVIVQIELWDMWDLMRGNWARHPFNPLNNVNYTAAES
;
A
#
# COMPACT_ATOMS: atom_id res chain seq x y z
N MET A 1 32.79 -60.96 44.95
CA MET A 1 32.77 -59.53 44.54
C MET A 1 31.41 -59.23 43.92
N ARG A 2 30.52 -58.57 44.68
CA ARG A 2 29.09 -58.41 44.40
C ARG A 2 28.88 -57.30 43.36
N LYS A 3 28.21 -57.63 42.25
CA LYS A 3 27.71 -56.68 41.24
C LYS A 3 26.53 -55.91 41.83
N SER A 4 26.63 -54.58 41.90
CA SER A 4 25.51 -53.73 42.30
C SER A 4 24.58 -53.48 41.10
N ARG A 5 23.28 -53.63 41.34
CA ARG A 5 22.18 -53.33 40.42
C ARG A 5 21.49 -52.01 40.86
N ILE A 6 20.63 -51.49 39.98
CA ILE A 6 19.49 -50.57 40.21
C ILE A 6 19.94 -49.09 40.44
N ILE A 7 19.38 -48.01 39.86
CA ILE A 7 18.01 -47.67 39.49
C ILE A 7 17.98 -46.63 38.33
N LEU A 8 17.13 -46.90 37.34
CA LEU A 8 16.62 -45.98 36.33
C LEU A 8 15.49 -45.16 36.95
N ILE A 9 15.60 -43.84 37.04
CA ILE A 9 14.46 -42.94 37.32
C ILE A 9 14.18 -42.11 36.06
N ILE A 10 13.07 -42.46 35.43
CA ILE A 10 12.37 -41.67 34.42
C ILE A 10 11.65 -40.55 35.16
N VAL A 11 11.89 -39.29 34.79
CA VAL A 11 11.00 -38.18 35.15
C VAL A 11 10.37 -37.63 33.87
N CYS A 12 9.10 -37.96 33.72
CA CYS A 12 8.15 -37.38 32.78
C CYS A 12 7.87 -35.90 33.10
N SER A 13 7.72 -35.11 32.05
CA SER A 13 6.74 -34.02 31.90
C SER A 13 6.88 -32.77 32.76
N LEU A 14 7.35 -31.69 32.12
CA LEU A 14 6.78 -30.36 32.30
C LEU A 14 6.75 -29.63 30.95
N PHE A 15 5.56 -29.63 30.35
CA PHE A 15 5.15 -28.64 29.36
C PHE A 15 5.40 -27.24 29.93
N LEU A 16 6.30 -26.48 29.33
CA LEU A 16 6.24 -25.02 29.39
C LEU A 16 6.05 -24.49 27.97
N VAL A 17 4.78 -24.41 27.59
CA VAL A 17 4.32 -23.53 26.52
C VAL A 17 4.56 -22.10 27.00
N CYS A 18 5.60 -21.45 26.47
CA CYS A 18 5.67 -19.99 26.46
C CYS A 18 5.30 -19.52 25.05
N ILE A 19 4.00 -19.30 24.86
CA ILE A 19 3.48 -18.50 23.75
C ILE A 19 3.74 -17.02 24.08
N ARG A 20 4.23 -16.31 23.04
CA ARG A 20 4.42 -14.86 22.85
C ARG A 20 5.75 -14.25 23.35
N ALA A 21 6.68 -14.14 22.42
CA ALA A 21 7.17 -12.82 22.06
C ALA A 21 6.53 -12.44 20.72
N ASP A 22 5.85 -11.31 20.72
CA ASP A 22 5.28 -10.64 19.57
C ASP A 22 6.38 -10.43 18.53
N ALA A 23 6.32 -11.14 17.40
CA ALA A 23 7.10 -10.80 16.21
C ALA A 23 6.40 -9.64 15.49
N GLY A 24 6.24 -8.53 16.20
CA GLY A 24 5.77 -7.27 15.63
C GLY A 24 6.84 -6.72 14.70
N ASP A 25 6.53 -6.72 13.41
CA ASP A 25 7.20 -6.02 12.32
C ASP A 25 8.71 -5.80 12.48
N ALA A 26 9.49 -6.77 12.01
CA ALA A 26 10.81 -6.46 11.50
C ALA A 26 10.62 -5.44 10.36
N LYS A 27 10.81 -4.14 10.66
CA LYS A 27 10.92 -3.08 9.67
C LYS A 27 12.08 -3.47 8.74
N HIS A 28 11.77 -4.12 7.63
CA HIS A 28 12.71 -4.34 6.54
C HIS A 28 13.17 -2.97 6.05
N LYS A 29 14.31 -2.48 6.54
CA LYS A 29 14.99 -1.33 5.97
C LYS A 29 15.48 -1.79 4.60
N VAL A 30 14.72 -1.47 3.56
CA VAL A 30 15.20 -1.62 2.18
C VAL A 30 16.40 -0.68 2.05
N GLU A 31 17.60 -1.26 1.94
CA GLU A 31 18.82 -0.53 1.67
C GLU A 31 18.59 0.44 0.51
N ASN A 32 19.02 1.69 0.64
CA ASN A 32 18.81 2.71 -0.40
C ASN A 32 19.42 2.29 -1.75
N THR A 33 20.34 1.33 -1.76
CA THR A 33 20.89 0.73 -2.97
C THR A 33 19.88 -0.05 -3.79
N ASN A 34 18.86 -0.64 -3.17
CA ASN A 34 17.92 -1.55 -3.81
C ASN A 34 16.69 -0.83 -4.38
N ARG A 35 16.46 0.43 -4.01
CA ARG A 35 15.33 1.25 -4.47
C ARG A 35 15.44 1.64 -5.94
N ILE A 36 14.31 1.96 -6.58
CA ILE A 36 14.35 2.56 -7.92
C ILE A 36 15.19 3.85 -7.94
N LYS A 37 16.16 3.94 -8.86
CA LYS A 37 16.97 5.13 -9.12
C LYS A 37 17.60 5.05 -10.52
N PRO A 38 18.15 6.15 -11.08
CA PRO A 38 18.90 6.07 -12.33
C PRO A 38 20.05 5.06 -12.23
N TYR A 39 20.26 4.25 -13.28
CA TYR A 39 21.30 3.23 -13.30
C TYR A 39 22.69 3.84 -13.49
N ALA A 40 23.59 3.62 -12.52
CA ALA A 40 24.87 4.31 -12.46
C ALA A 40 25.77 4.11 -13.71
N ARG A 41 25.74 2.93 -14.33
CA ARG A 41 26.56 2.66 -15.54
C ARG A 41 25.95 3.24 -16.82
N ASN A 42 24.64 3.49 -16.84
CA ASN A 42 23.96 4.13 -17.95
C ASN A 42 22.68 4.84 -17.45
N PRO A 43 22.74 6.16 -17.19
CA PRO A 43 21.64 6.92 -16.59
C PRO A 43 20.38 7.05 -17.46
N ARG A 44 20.39 6.55 -18.70
CA ARG A 44 19.18 6.46 -19.54
C ARG A 44 18.21 5.35 -19.10
N TYR A 45 18.65 4.45 -18.22
CA TYR A 45 17.85 3.37 -17.67
C TYR A 45 17.65 3.55 -16.17
N TRP A 46 16.60 2.93 -15.64
CA TRP A 46 16.41 2.77 -14.22
C TRP A 46 17.20 1.56 -13.71
N GLN A 47 17.40 1.50 -12.40
CA GLN A 47 17.82 0.30 -11.71
C GLN A 47 16.83 -0.02 -10.59
N TYR A 48 16.67 -1.29 -10.30
CA TYR A 48 15.92 -1.77 -9.14
C TYR A 48 16.56 -3.08 -8.66
N ASN A 49 16.73 -3.23 -7.34
CA ASN A 49 17.48 -4.34 -6.74
C ASN A 49 18.89 -4.54 -7.34
N GLY A 50 19.60 -3.43 -7.65
CA GLY A 50 20.95 -3.46 -8.20
C GLY A 50 21.03 -3.74 -9.71
N LYS A 51 19.92 -4.03 -10.38
CA LYS A 51 19.87 -4.45 -11.78
C LYS A 51 19.26 -3.37 -12.66
N PRO A 52 19.79 -3.12 -13.88
CA PRO A 52 19.12 -2.23 -14.83
C PRO A 52 17.73 -2.79 -15.17
N VAL A 53 16.74 -1.90 -15.27
CA VAL A 53 15.34 -2.25 -15.53
C VAL A 53 14.69 -1.24 -16.47
N LEU A 54 13.82 -1.73 -17.35
CA LEU A 54 12.86 -0.92 -18.10
C LEU A 54 11.52 -0.98 -17.38
N LEU A 55 10.86 0.15 -17.21
CA LEU A 55 9.53 0.22 -16.61
C LEU A 55 8.48 -0.06 -17.68
N LEU A 56 7.84 -1.21 -17.59
CA LEU A 56 6.80 -1.69 -18.49
C LEU A 56 5.48 -1.69 -17.73
N GLY A 57 4.60 -0.76 -18.08
CA GLY A 57 3.31 -0.60 -17.41
C GLY A 57 2.12 -0.74 -18.34
N GLY A 58 0.96 -0.94 -17.73
CA GLY A 58 -0.33 -1.05 -18.39
C GLY A 58 -1.42 -1.30 -17.36
N THR A 59 -2.38 -0.39 -17.27
CA THR A 59 -3.50 -0.49 -16.35
C THR A 59 -4.77 -0.04 -17.04
N ASP A 60 -5.88 -0.67 -16.66
CA ASP A 60 -7.21 -0.38 -17.21
C ASP A 60 -7.80 0.93 -16.65
N ASP A 61 -7.13 1.52 -15.66
CA ASP A 61 -7.57 2.72 -14.95
C ASP A 61 -6.36 3.44 -14.33
N ASP A 62 -6.54 4.70 -13.94
CA ASP A 62 -5.46 5.53 -13.42
C ASP A 62 -5.34 5.50 -11.89
N ASN A 63 -6.36 5.08 -11.16
CA ASN A 63 -6.39 5.07 -9.70
C ASN A 63 -6.75 3.70 -9.09
N LEU A 64 -6.04 2.65 -9.54
CA LEU A 64 -6.20 1.25 -9.13
C LEU A 64 -6.35 1.02 -7.62
N PHE A 65 -5.77 1.88 -6.78
CA PHE A 65 -5.94 1.78 -5.34
C PHE A 65 -7.39 1.84 -4.88
N GLN A 66 -8.29 2.48 -5.65
CA GLN A 66 -9.73 2.54 -5.35
C GLN A 66 -10.46 1.22 -5.65
N TRP A 67 -9.84 0.27 -6.33
CA TRP A 67 -10.49 -0.98 -6.73
C TRP A 67 -10.60 -1.98 -5.58
N GLU A 68 -11.62 -2.83 -5.66
CA GLU A 68 -11.78 -3.98 -4.77
C GLU A 68 -10.65 -5.00 -4.97
N ALA A 69 -10.27 -5.68 -3.88
CA ALA A 69 -9.03 -6.46 -3.81
C ALA A 69 -8.92 -7.57 -4.87
N GLU A 70 -10.03 -8.26 -5.18
CA GLU A 70 -10.04 -9.34 -6.18
C GLU A 70 -9.76 -8.83 -7.60
N ARG A 71 -10.45 -7.75 -8.00
CA ARG A 71 -10.25 -7.10 -9.31
C ARG A 71 -8.84 -6.54 -9.43
N LEU A 72 -8.35 -5.90 -8.35
CA LEU A 72 -7.01 -5.35 -8.30
C LEU A 72 -5.93 -6.43 -8.43
N ALA A 73 -6.08 -7.56 -7.71
CA ALA A 73 -5.16 -8.68 -7.81
C ALA A 73 -5.13 -9.24 -9.24
N ALA A 74 -6.30 -9.45 -9.86
CA ALA A 74 -6.39 -9.95 -11.23
C ALA A 74 -5.71 -9.02 -12.26
N GLN A 75 -5.86 -7.70 -12.12
CA GLN A 75 -5.17 -6.72 -12.97
C GLN A 75 -3.64 -6.84 -12.84
N LEU A 76 -3.14 -6.91 -11.61
CA LEU A 76 -1.70 -7.00 -11.35
C LEU A 76 -1.13 -8.35 -11.81
N ASP A 77 -1.88 -9.44 -11.65
CA ASP A 77 -1.50 -10.76 -12.14
C ASP A 77 -1.40 -10.77 -13.68
N LEU A 78 -2.37 -10.15 -14.36
CA LEU A 78 -2.33 -9.99 -15.81
C LEU A 78 -1.10 -9.18 -16.25
N LEU A 79 -0.86 -8.03 -15.63
CA LEU A 79 0.30 -7.18 -15.91
C LEU A 79 1.61 -7.98 -15.83
N VAL A 80 1.81 -8.72 -14.73
CA VAL A 80 3.00 -9.55 -14.52
C VAL A 80 3.08 -10.69 -15.55
N SER A 81 1.94 -11.33 -15.88
CA SER A 81 1.90 -12.45 -16.83
C SER A 81 2.38 -12.07 -18.24
N VAL A 82 2.27 -10.79 -18.61
CA VAL A 82 2.73 -10.26 -19.90
C VAL A 82 4.07 -9.53 -19.80
N GLY A 83 4.76 -9.61 -18.66
CA GLY A 83 6.09 -9.05 -18.44
C GLY A 83 6.13 -7.60 -17.96
N GLY A 84 5.00 -7.04 -17.54
CA GLY A 84 4.93 -5.73 -16.90
C GLY A 84 5.44 -5.74 -15.46
N ASN A 85 5.96 -4.60 -15.00
CA ASN A 85 6.59 -4.44 -13.69
C ASN A 85 6.36 -3.05 -13.06
N TYR A 86 5.46 -2.26 -13.64
CA TYR A 86 5.27 -0.87 -13.28
C TYR A 86 3.81 -0.44 -13.41
N VAL A 87 3.31 0.32 -12.46
CA VAL A 87 2.00 0.97 -12.53
C VAL A 87 2.10 2.44 -12.12
N ARG A 88 1.40 3.29 -12.88
CA ARG A 88 1.08 4.66 -12.43
C ARG A 88 -0.23 4.61 -11.66
N ASN A 89 -0.29 5.29 -10.53
CA ASN A 89 -1.49 5.42 -9.72
C ASN A 89 -1.71 6.88 -9.29
N THR A 90 -2.70 7.53 -9.91
CA THR A 90 -3.27 8.80 -9.47
C THR A 90 -4.01 8.60 -8.15
N MET A 91 -3.82 9.48 -7.17
CA MET A 91 -4.54 9.47 -5.89
C MET A 91 -5.97 10.03 -6.00
N SER A 92 -6.61 9.80 -7.15
CA SER A 92 -7.90 10.36 -7.56
C SER A 92 -9.09 9.71 -6.84
N ASP A 93 -10.16 10.49 -6.69
CA ASP A 93 -11.43 10.11 -6.05
C ASP A 93 -12.67 10.53 -6.86
N ARG A 94 -12.47 10.94 -8.12
CA ARG A 94 -13.55 11.46 -8.97
C ARG A 94 -14.56 10.39 -9.43
N ASP A 95 -14.16 9.14 -9.65
CA ASP A 95 -15.08 8.17 -10.25
C ASP A 95 -16.09 7.58 -9.26
N LYS A 96 -17.22 7.12 -9.80
CA LYS A 96 -18.32 6.58 -8.99
C LYS A 96 -17.85 5.35 -8.22
N GLY A 97 -18.07 5.36 -6.90
CA GLY A 97 -17.66 4.27 -6.00
C GLY A 97 -16.30 4.50 -5.36
N ASN A 98 -15.55 5.52 -5.79
CA ASN A 98 -14.33 5.93 -5.11
C ASN A 98 -14.68 6.60 -3.79
N VAL A 99 -13.78 6.46 -2.83
CA VAL A 99 -13.88 7.13 -1.53
C VAL A 99 -12.89 8.28 -1.46
N TYR A 100 -13.28 9.34 -0.77
CA TYR A 100 -12.42 10.48 -0.50
C TYR A 100 -11.42 10.18 0.62
N ALA A 101 -10.31 10.90 0.62
CA ALA A 101 -9.24 10.74 1.60
C ALA A 101 -9.61 11.13 3.04
N PHE A 102 -10.66 11.94 3.22
CA PHE A 102 -11.05 12.53 4.51
C PHE A 102 -12.29 11.89 5.08
N ALA A 103 -12.35 11.79 6.42
CA ALA A 103 -13.46 11.18 7.12
C ALA A 103 -14.73 12.04 7.02
N ARG A 104 -15.88 11.39 6.91
CA ARG A 104 -17.19 12.08 6.97
C ARG A 104 -17.58 12.39 8.41
N VAL A 105 -18.11 13.58 8.63
CA VAL A 105 -18.73 14.04 9.87
C VAL A 105 -20.11 14.60 9.51
N GLY A 106 -21.15 13.78 9.70
CA GLY A 106 -22.48 14.05 9.16
C GLY A 106 -22.45 14.14 7.62
N ASP A 107 -22.96 15.25 7.08
CA ASP A 107 -22.99 15.49 5.62
C ASP A 107 -21.70 16.13 5.08
N ARG A 108 -20.75 16.48 5.95
CA ARG A 108 -19.48 17.14 5.61
C ARG A 108 -18.27 16.22 5.85
N TYR A 109 -17.09 16.76 5.61
CA TYR A 109 -15.79 16.12 5.84
C TYR A 109 -15.01 16.85 6.94
N ASP A 110 -14.20 16.09 7.68
CA ASP A 110 -13.13 16.61 8.52
C ASP A 110 -11.78 16.34 7.84
N LEU A 111 -11.12 17.41 7.39
CA LEU A 111 -9.86 17.36 6.67
C LEU A 111 -8.66 17.00 7.56
N ASP A 112 -8.82 17.05 8.89
CA ASP A 112 -7.79 16.65 9.84
C ASP A 112 -7.84 15.14 10.17
N THR A 113 -8.89 14.45 9.73
CA THR A 113 -9.11 13.03 9.99
C THR A 113 -9.14 12.22 8.69
N TRP A 114 -8.23 11.25 8.57
CA TRP A 114 -8.19 10.34 7.42
C TRP A 114 -9.38 9.37 7.38
N ASN A 115 -9.90 9.14 6.18
CA ASN A 115 -10.83 8.07 5.90
C ASN A 115 -10.11 6.71 6.00
N LYS A 116 -10.53 5.88 6.96
CA LYS A 116 -9.95 4.54 7.19
C LYS A 116 -10.03 3.64 5.98
N GLU A 117 -11.14 3.70 5.23
CA GLU A 117 -11.32 2.90 4.02
C GLU A 117 -10.34 3.30 2.92
N TYR A 118 -10.19 4.61 2.66
CA TYR A 118 -9.21 5.14 1.72
C TYR A 118 -7.78 4.66 2.05
N CYS A 119 -7.39 4.77 3.32
CA CYS A 119 -6.09 4.30 3.78
C CYS A 119 -5.92 2.79 3.63
N GLN A 120 -6.98 2.00 3.88
CA GLN A 120 -6.94 0.54 3.76
C GLN A 120 -6.85 0.10 2.29
N ARG A 121 -7.56 0.78 1.39
CA ARG A 121 -7.50 0.61 -0.06
C ARG A 121 -6.08 0.85 -0.58
N LEU A 122 -5.47 1.99 -0.24
CA LEU A 122 -4.09 2.31 -0.58
C LEU A 122 -3.09 1.27 -0.04
N LYS A 123 -3.22 0.88 1.24
CA LYS A 123 -2.34 -0.14 1.84
C LYS A 123 -2.45 -1.49 1.14
N SER A 124 -3.67 -1.91 0.82
CA SER A 124 -3.93 -3.17 0.10
C SER A 124 -3.30 -3.16 -1.28
N PHE A 125 -3.45 -2.05 -2.01
CA PHE A 125 -2.82 -1.87 -3.31
C PHE A 125 -1.29 -1.95 -3.25
N LEU A 126 -0.67 -1.17 -2.37
CA LEU A 126 0.79 -1.16 -2.23
C LEU A 126 1.31 -2.55 -1.82
N ARG A 127 0.60 -3.26 -0.95
CA ARG A 127 0.94 -4.64 -0.58
C ARG A 127 0.86 -5.59 -1.77
N LEU A 128 -0.25 -5.58 -2.50
CA LEU A 128 -0.45 -6.48 -3.65
C LEU A 128 0.55 -6.22 -4.78
N ALA A 129 0.93 -4.96 -5.00
CA ALA A 129 1.99 -4.59 -5.95
C ALA A 129 3.36 -5.07 -5.46
N ALA A 130 3.69 -4.85 -4.19
CA ALA A 130 4.95 -5.30 -3.60
C ALA A 130 5.11 -6.83 -3.62
N ASP A 131 4.03 -7.57 -3.33
CA ASP A 131 3.99 -9.05 -3.39
C ASP A 131 4.32 -9.59 -4.79
N ARG A 132 4.21 -8.74 -5.83
CA ARG A 132 4.44 -9.05 -7.24
C ARG A 132 5.68 -8.37 -7.84
N ASP A 133 6.48 -7.70 -7.01
CA ASP A 133 7.63 -6.90 -7.44
C ASP A 133 7.28 -5.80 -8.46
N VAL A 134 6.06 -5.25 -8.36
CA VAL A 134 5.57 -4.16 -9.21
C VAL A 134 5.89 -2.82 -8.58
N ILE A 135 6.54 -1.94 -9.36
CA ILE A 135 6.90 -0.60 -8.95
C ILE A 135 5.70 0.34 -9.14
N VAL A 136 5.35 1.07 -8.08
CA VAL A 136 4.23 2.01 -8.09
C VAL A 136 4.75 3.44 -8.17
N GLN A 137 4.38 4.19 -9.22
CA GLN A 137 4.47 5.65 -9.23
C GLN A 137 3.18 6.22 -8.66
N ILE A 138 3.30 6.95 -7.55
CA ILE A 138 2.19 7.68 -6.95
C ILE A 138 2.16 9.10 -7.52
N GLU A 139 1.01 9.45 -8.10
CA GLU A 139 0.69 10.81 -8.48
C GLU A 139 -0.30 11.38 -7.47
N LEU A 140 0.17 12.30 -6.64
CA LEU A 140 -0.58 12.80 -5.48
C LEU A 140 -1.79 13.66 -5.85
N TRP A 141 -1.77 14.31 -7.01
CA TRP A 141 -2.75 15.32 -7.40
C TRP A 141 -3.09 15.18 -8.88
N ASP A 142 -4.37 15.24 -9.20
CA ASP A 142 -4.86 15.43 -10.56
C ASP A 142 -5.86 16.58 -10.58
N MET A 143 -5.61 17.53 -11.48
CA MET A 143 -6.47 18.71 -11.66
C MET A 143 -7.91 18.31 -12.02
N TRP A 144 -8.13 17.16 -12.66
CA TRP A 144 -9.47 16.69 -13.02
C TRP A 144 -10.34 16.35 -11.81
N ASP A 145 -9.77 16.06 -10.64
CA ASP A 145 -10.50 15.86 -9.39
C ASP A 145 -11.12 17.16 -8.86
N LEU A 146 -10.54 18.30 -9.22
CA LEU A 146 -10.90 19.63 -8.72
C LEU A 146 -11.56 20.52 -9.77
N MET A 147 -11.65 20.09 -11.03
CA MET A 147 -12.26 20.88 -12.09
C MET A 147 -13.71 20.49 -12.39
N ARG A 148 -14.40 21.36 -13.15
CA ARG A 148 -15.77 21.14 -13.62
C ARG A 148 -16.72 20.89 -12.45
N GLY A 149 -17.63 19.92 -12.58
CA GLY A 149 -18.58 19.56 -11.53
C GLY A 149 -17.96 18.84 -10.33
N ASN A 150 -16.69 18.42 -10.39
CA ASN A 150 -16.08 17.66 -9.29
C ASN A 150 -15.80 18.54 -8.07
N TRP A 151 -15.42 19.81 -8.27
CA TRP A 151 -15.23 20.76 -7.19
C TRP A 151 -16.44 20.90 -6.26
N ALA A 152 -17.66 20.90 -6.82
CA ALA A 152 -18.87 21.13 -6.04
C ALA A 152 -19.09 20.08 -4.94
N ARG A 153 -18.58 18.87 -5.12
CA ARG A 153 -18.69 17.75 -4.16
C ARG A 153 -17.38 17.40 -3.44
N HIS A 154 -16.27 18.02 -3.83
CA HIS A 154 -14.94 17.68 -3.30
C HIS A 154 -14.82 18.12 -1.83
N PRO A 155 -14.15 17.35 -0.94
CA PRO A 155 -13.94 17.71 0.46
C PRO A 155 -13.25 19.07 0.67
N PHE A 156 -12.32 19.44 -0.22
CA PHE A 156 -11.66 20.76 -0.18
C PHE A 156 -12.59 21.92 -0.53
N ASN A 157 -13.80 21.69 -1.02
CA ASN A 157 -14.75 22.77 -1.14
C ASN A 157 -15.19 23.21 0.27
N PRO A 158 -15.08 24.51 0.63
CA PRO A 158 -15.48 25.02 1.95
C PRO A 158 -16.92 24.69 2.36
N LEU A 159 -17.81 24.42 1.39
CA LEU A 159 -19.19 24.00 1.68
C LEU A 159 -19.28 22.57 2.22
N ASN A 160 -18.27 21.75 1.94
CA ASN A 160 -18.27 20.32 2.19
C ASN A 160 -17.42 19.92 3.40
N ASN A 161 -16.68 20.83 4.03
CA ASN A 161 -15.87 20.50 5.21
C ASN A 161 -16.19 21.37 6.43
N VAL A 162 -15.64 20.98 7.58
CA VAL A 162 -15.81 21.67 8.87
C VAL A 162 -14.59 22.52 9.26
N ASN A 163 -13.52 22.46 8.48
CA ASN A 163 -12.21 22.99 8.85
C ASN A 163 -12.06 24.47 8.47
N TYR A 164 -12.74 24.94 7.41
CA TYR A 164 -12.75 26.35 7.01
C TYR A 164 -14.02 26.73 6.24
N THR A 165 -14.32 28.02 6.25
CA THR A 165 -15.40 28.66 5.50
C THR A 165 -14.89 29.20 4.16
N ALA A 166 -15.81 29.62 3.28
CA ALA A 166 -15.44 30.23 1.99
C ALA A 166 -14.64 31.54 2.14
N ALA A 167 -14.75 32.24 3.27
CA ALA A 167 -13.98 33.46 3.54
C ALA A 167 -12.54 33.17 3.99
N GLU A 168 -12.26 31.94 4.43
CA GLU A 168 -10.95 31.49 4.93
C GLU A 168 -10.15 30.70 3.87
N SER A 169 -10.72 30.50 2.68
CA SER A 169 -10.16 29.69 1.58
C SER A 169 -9.46 30.51 0.50
#